data_AF-A0A0B0EKS7-F1
#
_entry.id   AF-A0A0B0EKS7-F1
#
_cell.length_a   1.000
_cell.length_b   1.000
_cell.length_c   1.000
_cell.angle_alpha   90.00
_cell.angle_beta   90.00
_cell.angle_gamma   90.00
#
_symmetry.space_group_name_H-M   'P 1'
#
loop_
_entity.id
_entity.type
_entity.pdbx_description
1 polymer ?
#
loop_
_entity_poly.entity_id
_entity_poly.type
_entity_poly.pdbx_seq_one_letter_code
_entity_poly.pdbx_strand_id
1 'polypeptide(L)'
;MTIGKKFILVFSIFFVAVITGAFFVFNTIMEQREEKQVVNLAGRQGMLTQKYFKEYINELIPLQVRHSTTKAAEIATLQIVEDREQFTENVIVKLKKDGIVDVHPNREYAEIDGGIPLPATFVQEVSSKINEKGVYSYDLLSKWNINKEKGLKTEFEKDAFNYLFNKEGTVFSRFMVHNGVFSLRYATADVAAAAGCVDCHNNHEESPKHDFKLNDVMGVLIVNIPIGTASPATIAFFADTGDGKLGENTFLKTKKVFDTTLEALLGGGQAPLDLEMNNFTKLPPVTDQAIVSKLNTVKALWEATQTELEKLSHVEPNSAEYIVAYVTAYKSINATMNTMNEAVSKYQANAEQQMSMLLWIQGASVGLVCLVIGLGWIFFARPLINFLKELVTKLTEGSNQVAAASGQISASSQSLAQCSSEQASSWKRLLRRWKR
;
A
#
# COMPACT_ATOMS: atom_id res chain seq x y z
N MET A 1 -63.89 -14.41 -29.61
CA MET A 1 -62.80 -15.12 -28.90
C MET A 1 -63.37 -15.72 -27.62
N THR A 2 -63.24 -17.02 -27.40
CA THR A 2 -63.76 -17.71 -26.20
C THR A 2 -63.07 -17.21 -24.92
N ILE A 3 -63.73 -17.31 -23.77
CA ILE A 3 -63.18 -16.90 -22.47
C ILE A 3 -61.81 -17.56 -22.21
N GLY A 4 -61.67 -18.85 -22.54
CA GLY A 4 -60.40 -19.57 -22.43
C GLY A 4 -59.27 -18.98 -23.31
N LYS A 5 -59.56 -18.58 -24.56
CA LYS A 5 -58.56 -17.94 -25.43
C LYS A 5 -58.11 -16.57 -24.88
N LYS A 6 -59.01 -15.82 -24.24
CA LYS A 6 -58.66 -14.55 -23.59
C LYS A 6 -57.80 -14.75 -22.35
N PHE A 7 -58.08 -15.79 -21.57
CA PHE A 7 -57.29 -16.14 -20.40
C PHE A 7 -55.87 -16.55 -20.77
N ILE A 8 -55.73 -17.39 -21.81
CA ILE A 8 -54.42 -17.80 -22.35
C ILE A 8 -53.64 -16.56 -22.83
N LEU A 9 -54.28 -15.65 -23.58
CA LEU A 9 -53.62 -14.42 -24.06
C LEU A 9 -53.07 -13.56 -22.90
N VAL A 10 -53.88 -13.32 -21.86
CA VAL A 10 -53.47 -12.48 -20.72
C VAL A 10 -52.34 -13.14 -19.92
N PHE A 11 -52.43 -14.44 -19.66
CA PHE A 11 -51.36 -15.18 -18.97
C PHE A 11 -50.10 -15.27 -19.81
N SER A 12 -50.20 -15.45 -21.12
CA SER A 12 -49.03 -15.41 -22.02
C SER A 12 -48.35 -14.04 -21.99
N ILE A 13 -49.11 -12.93 -22.07
CA ILE A 13 -48.57 -11.58 -21.96
C ILE A 13 -47.89 -11.36 -20.60
N PHE A 14 -48.52 -11.82 -19.51
CA PHE A 14 -47.97 -11.75 -18.17
C PHE A 14 -46.64 -12.51 -18.05
N PHE A 15 -46.60 -13.77 -18.49
CA PHE A 15 -45.37 -14.58 -18.45
C PHE A 15 -44.25 -13.99 -19.29
N VAL A 16 -44.56 -13.49 -20.49
CA VAL A 16 -43.57 -12.81 -21.34
C VAL A 16 -43.02 -11.55 -20.65
N ALA A 17 -43.89 -10.73 -20.03
CA ALA A 17 -43.46 -9.53 -19.30
C ALA A 17 -42.56 -9.87 -18.10
N VAL A 18 -42.92 -10.89 -17.32
CA VAL A 18 -42.14 -11.34 -16.15
C VAL A 18 -40.78 -11.92 -16.58
N ILE A 19 -40.74 -12.78 -17.59
CA ILE A 19 -39.48 -13.37 -18.08
C ILE A 19 -38.57 -12.29 -18.66
N THR A 20 -39.11 -11.36 -19.44
CA THR A 20 -38.33 -10.25 -20.03
C THR A 20 -37.79 -9.33 -18.93
N GLY A 21 -38.60 -9.01 -17.92
CA GLY A 21 -38.17 -8.25 -16.76
C GLY A 21 -37.07 -8.97 -15.97
N ALA A 22 -37.23 -10.26 -15.69
CA ALA A 22 -36.25 -11.06 -14.99
C ALA A 22 -34.92 -11.18 -15.77
N PHE A 23 -34.98 -11.37 -17.09
CA PHE A 23 -33.80 -11.40 -17.96
C PHE A 23 -33.05 -10.05 -17.94
N PHE A 24 -33.78 -8.93 -18.06
CA PHE A 24 -33.18 -7.61 -18.01
C PHE A 24 -32.51 -7.32 -16.65
N VAL A 25 -33.16 -7.69 -15.54
CA VAL A 25 -32.59 -7.58 -14.20
C VAL A 25 -31.33 -8.43 -14.06
N PHE A 26 -31.36 -9.69 -14.52
CA PHE A 26 -30.20 -10.57 -14.45
C PHE A 26 -29.02 -10.02 -15.26
N ASN A 27 -29.25 -9.59 -16.50
CA ASN A 27 -28.19 -9.02 -17.35
C ASN A 27 -27.60 -7.74 -16.75
N THR A 28 -28.44 -6.85 -16.23
CA THR A 28 -27.97 -5.59 -15.62
C THR A 28 -27.20 -5.85 -14.32
N ILE A 29 -27.62 -6.81 -13.50
CA ILE A 29 -26.88 -7.18 -12.28
C ILE A 29 -25.47 -7.70 -12.62
N MET A 30 -25.34 -8.46 -13.71
CA MET A 30 -24.05 -8.95 -14.18
C MET A 30 -23.14 -7.79 -14.63
N GLU A 31 -23.66 -6.87 -15.45
CA GLU A 31 -22.93 -5.65 -15.86
C GLU A 31 -22.48 -4.82 -14.65
N GLN A 32 -23.36 -4.62 -13.66
CA GLN A 32 -23.00 -3.87 -12.45
C GLN A 32 -21.94 -4.54 -11.57
N ARG A 33 -21.86 -5.88 -11.58
CA ARG A 33 -20.79 -6.58 -10.86
C ARG A 33 -19.43 -6.24 -11.48
N GLU A 34 -19.35 -6.20 -12.81
CA GLU A 34 -18.13 -5.83 -13.52
C GLU A 34 -17.76 -4.36 -13.24
N GLU A 35 -18.73 -3.44 -13.26
CA GLU A 35 -18.48 -2.03 -12.94
C GLU A 35 -17.98 -1.81 -11.52
N LYS A 36 -18.55 -2.51 -10.53
CA LYS A 36 -18.07 -2.44 -9.13
C LYS A 36 -16.62 -2.90 -9.01
N GLN A 37 -16.22 -3.93 -9.76
CA GLN A 37 -14.83 -4.38 -9.78
C GLN A 37 -13.89 -3.32 -10.37
N VAL A 38 -14.30 -2.69 -11.48
CA VAL A 38 -13.55 -1.58 -12.10
C VAL A 38 -13.37 -0.42 -11.12
N VAL A 39 -14.45 0.03 -10.47
CA VAL A 39 -14.41 1.11 -9.47
C VAL A 39 -13.47 0.77 -8.31
N ASN A 40 -13.54 -0.45 -7.78
CA ASN A 40 -12.68 -0.89 -6.67
C ASN A 40 -11.19 -0.92 -7.07
N LEU A 41 -10.87 -1.45 -8.26
CA LEU A 41 -9.49 -1.50 -8.75
C LEU A 41 -8.94 -0.11 -9.07
N ALA A 42 -9.75 0.75 -9.68
CA ALA A 42 -9.40 2.15 -9.90
C ALA A 42 -9.17 2.86 -8.55
N GLY A 43 -10.03 2.65 -7.55
CA GLY A 43 -9.86 3.21 -6.20
C GLY A 43 -8.56 2.75 -5.53
N ARG A 44 -8.14 1.50 -5.76
CA ARG A 44 -6.88 0.95 -5.26
C ARG A 44 -5.66 1.66 -5.86
N GLN A 45 -5.73 2.18 -7.08
CA GLN A 45 -4.61 2.90 -7.70
C GLN A 45 -4.16 4.11 -6.87
N GLY A 46 -5.10 4.89 -6.30
CA GLY A 46 -4.75 6.02 -5.43
C GLY A 46 -4.02 5.59 -4.15
N MET A 47 -4.36 4.43 -3.59
CA MET A 47 -3.62 3.86 -2.45
C MET A 47 -2.24 3.37 -2.87
N LEU A 48 -2.13 2.76 -4.06
CA LEU A 48 -0.87 2.27 -4.61
C LEU A 48 0.11 3.40 -4.91
N THR A 49 -0.36 4.58 -5.37
CA THR A 49 0.53 5.75 -5.53
C THR A 49 1.19 6.15 -4.22
N GLN A 50 0.42 6.24 -3.13
CA GLN A 50 0.96 6.64 -1.83
C GLN A 50 1.86 5.54 -1.23
N LYS A 51 1.50 4.27 -1.41
CA LYS A 51 2.33 3.13 -1.02
C LYS A 51 3.68 3.15 -1.74
N TYR A 52 3.67 3.35 -3.06
CA TYR A 52 4.88 3.45 -3.89
C TYR A 52 5.82 4.53 -3.37
N PHE A 53 5.31 5.74 -3.16
CA PHE A 53 6.11 6.85 -2.63
C PHE A 53 6.67 6.53 -1.24
N LYS A 54 5.85 6.02 -0.32
CA LYS A 54 6.31 5.65 1.03
C LYS A 54 7.41 4.60 0.99
N GLU A 55 7.26 3.56 0.18
CA GLU A 55 8.28 2.51 0.03
C GLU A 55 9.56 3.06 -0.57
N TYR A 56 9.46 3.90 -1.61
CA TYR A 56 10.60 4.55 -2.23
C TYR A 56 11.39 5.38 -1.21
N ILE A 57 10.71 6.26 -0.46
CA ILE A 57 11.35 7.10 0.56
C ILE A 57 11.96 6.23 1.68
N ASN A 58 11.28 5.17 2.11
CA ASN A 58 11.81 4.27 3.14
C ASN A 58 13.15 3.63 2.73
N GLU A 59 13.35 3.33 1.44
CA GLU A 59 14.62 2.81 0.94
C GLU A 59 15.72 3.88 0.85
N LEU A 60 15.37 5.16 0.78
CA LEU A 60 16.36 6.25 0.80
C LEU A 60 16.86 6.58 2.21
N ILE A 61 16.11 6.23 3.26
CA ILE A 61 16.52 6.47 4.66
C ILE A 61 17.91 5.87 4.97
N PRO A 62 18.22 4.59 4.66
CA PRO A 62 19.57 4.06 4.86
C PRO A 62 20.66 4.86 4.17
N LEU A 63 20.41 5.32 2.93
CA LEU A 63 21.36 6.11 2.17
C LEU A 63 21.62 7.46 2.84
N GLN A 64 20.58 8.12 3.35
CA GLN A 64 20.73 9.36 4.11
C GLN A 64 21.55 9.15 5.38
N VAL A 65 21.28 8.10 6.16
CA VAL A 65 22.03 7.82 7.40
C VAL A 65 23.49 7.51 7.10
N ARG A 66 23.75 6.65 6.10
CA ARG A 66 25.11 6.33 5.66
C ARG A 66 25.84 7.61 5.23
N HIS A 67 25.23 8.43 4.38
CA HIS A 67 25.82 9.69 3.92
C HIS A 67 26.11 10.64 5.11
N SER A 68 25.15 10.90 5.98
CA SER A 68 25.34 11.80 7.14
C SER A 68 26.46 11.34 8.07
N THR A 69 26.51 10.04 8.36
CA THR A 69 27.52 9.48 9.28
C THR A 69 28.92 9.50 8.66
N THR A 70 29.04 9.15 7.38
CA THR A 70 30.31 9.28 6.65
C THR A 70 30.75 10.73 6.58
N LYS A 71 29.83 11.66 6.30
CA LYS A 71 30.16 13.08 6.22
C LYS A 71 30.65 13.64 7.56
N ALA A 72 30.04 13.23 8.66
CA ALA A 72 30.50 13.59 10.00
C ALA A 72 31.93 13.05 10.28
N ALA A 73 32.22 11.81 9.88
CA ALA A 73 33.55 11.22 10.03
C ALA A 73 34.60 11.95 9.17
N GLU A 74 34.26 12.31 7.92
CA GLU A 74 35.11 13.12 7.04
C GLU A 74 35.45 14.47 7.65
N ILE A 75 34.43 15.20 8.15
CA ILE A 75 34.61 16.52 8.76
C ILE A 75 35.52 16.42 9.99
N ALA A 76 35.27 15.44 10.88
CA ALA A 76 36.09 15.22 12.06
C ALA A 76 37.54 14.86 11.68
N THR A 77 37.72 13.98 10.70
CA THR A 77 39.04 13.57 10.20
C THR A 77 39.80 14.77 9.64
N LEU A 78 39.16 15.57 8.79
CA LEU A 78 39.75 16.78 8.22
C LEU A 78 40.21 17.72 9.34
N GLN A 79 39.34 18.01 10.29
CA GLN A 79 39.67 18.89 11.41
C GLN A 79 40.88 18.35 12.21
N ILE A 80 40.89 17.06 12.57
CA ILE A 80 41.99 16.46 13.34
C ILE A 80 43.32 16.55 12.59
N VAL A 81 43.31 16.28 11.27
CA VAL A 81 44.52 16.33 10.44
C VAL A 81 45.04 17.76 10.31
N GLU A 82 44.16 18.72 9.99
CA GLU A 82 44.52 20.14 9.85
C GLU A 82 44.99 20.73 11.18
N ASP A 83 44.32 20.43 12.31
CA ASP A 83 44.74 20.91 13.63
C ASP A 83 46.16 20.41 13.98
N ARG A 84 46.47 19.15 13.67
CA ARG A 84 47.81 18.58 13.87
C ARG A 84 48.86 19.26 12.98
N GLU A 85 48.51 19.52 11.71
CA GLU A 85 49.40 20.18 10.76
C GLU A 85 49.69 21.62 11.20
N GLN A 86 48.66 22.39 11.53
CA GLN A 86 48.77 23.76 12.03
C GLN A 86 49.58 23.84 13.32
N PHE A 87 49.37 22.93 14.27
CA PHE A 87 50.19 22.85 15.48
C PHE A 87 51.66 22.57 15.16
N THR A 88 51.93 21.65 14.22
CA THR A 88 53.30 21.30 13.84
C THR A 88 54.02 22.46 13.16
N GLU A 89 53.39 23.10 12.18
CA GLU A 89 54.02 24.17 11.39
C GLU A 89 54.12 25.48 12.19
N ASN A 90 53.00 25.93 12.75
CA ASN A 90 52.91 27.28 13.32
C ASN A 90 53.33 27.36 14.79
N VAL A 91 53.50 26.23 15.46
CA VAL A 91 54.04 26.18 16.83
C VAL A 91 55.43 25.56 16.83
N ILE A 92 55.55 24.26 16.53
CA ILE A 92 56.82 23.54 16.69
C ILE A 92 57.90 24.05 15.73
N VAL A 93 57.61 24.07 14.42
CA VAL A 93 58.58 24.51 13.40
C VAL A 93 58.88 25.99 13.54
N LYS A 94 57.88 26.82 13.86
CA LYS A 94 58.07 28.24 14.14
C LYS A 94 59.03 28.49 15.29
N LEU A 95 58.85 27.84 16.45
CA LEU A 95 59.74 28.00 17.60
C LEU A 95 61.19 27.66 17.25
N LYS A 96 61.39 26.57 16.50
CA LYS A 96 62.71 26.18 16.00
C LYS A 96 63.31 27.22 15.04
N LYS A 97 62.50 27.76 14.13
CA LYS A 97 62.92 28.77 13.14
C LYS A 97 63.27 30.12 13.79
N ASP A 98 62.53 30.51 14.82
CA ASP A 98 62.76 31.75 15.59
C ASP A 98 64.01 31.65 16.50
N GLY A 99 64.68 30.49 16.53
CA GLY A 99 65.91 30.29 17.29
C GLY A 99 65.66 30.08 18.79
N ILE A 100 64.46 29.69 19.19
CA ILE A 100 64.20 29.28 20.58
C ILE A 100 64.86 27.91 20.79
N VAL A 101 65.95 27.90 21.55
CA VAL A 101 66.83 26.72 21.70
C VAL A 101 66.40 25.78 22.83
N ASP A 102 65.57 26.26 23.76
CA ASP A 102 65.11 25.49 24.93
C ASP A 102 63.67 25.00 24.72
N VAL A 103 63.48 24.25 23.63
CA VAL A 103 62.19 23.64 23.27
C VAL A 103 62.44 22.17 23.00
N HIS A 104 61.80 21.32 23.79
CA HIS A 104 62.02 19.88 23.78
C HIS A 104 60.73 19.14 23.42
N PRO A 105 60.44 18.91 22.13
CA PRO A 105 59.30 18.11 21.72
C PRO A 105 59.43 16.68 22.26
N ASN A 106 58.52 16.28 23.15
CA ASN A 106 58.57 14.98 23.80
C ASN A 106 57.16 14.45 24.07
N ARG A 107 57.05 13.15 24.32
CA ARG A 107 55.83 12.54 24.84
C ARG A 107 55.60 12.91 26.31
N GLU A 108 56.65 12.92 27.12
CA GLU A 108 56.62 13.26 28.55
C GLU A 108 56.87 14.76 28.77
N TYR A 109 56.39 15.59 27.84
CA TYR A 109 56.69 17.02 27.80
C TYR A 109 56.32 17.76 29.09
N ALA A 110 55.30 17.31 29.82
CA ALA A 110 54.86 17.93 31.06
C ALA A 110 55.92 17.86 32.19
N GLU A 111 56.83 16.88 32.12
CA GLU A 111 57.88 16.64 33.12
C GLU A 111 59.22 17.29 32.74
N ILE A 112 59.28 17.95 31.58
CA ILE A 112 60.51 18.50 31.00
C ILE A 112 60.38 20.03 30.91
N ASP A 113 61.34 20.75 31.48
CA ASP A 113 61.39 22.21 31.31
C ASP A 113 61.57 22.56 29.82
N GLY A 114 60.83 23.54 29.30
CA GLY A 114 60.74 23.80 27.86
C GLY A 114 60.08 22.69 27.04
N GLY A 115 59.46 21.69 27.68
CA GLY A 115 58.79 20.59 27.02
C GLY A 115 57.52 21.02 26.28
N ILE A 116 57.38 20.54 25.05
CA ILE A 116 56.12 20.68 24.26
C ILE A 116 55.67 19.32 23.72
N PRO A 117 54.37 19.08 23.53
CA PRO A 117 53.92 17.79 23.03
C PRO A 117 54.38 17.56 21.59
N LEU A 118 54.77 16.32 21.28
CA LEU A 118 54.90 15.87 19.89
C LEU A 118 53.55 15.98 19.16
N PRO A 119 53.53 16.15 17.82
CA PRO A 119 52.28 16.23 17.06
C PRO A 119 51.34 15.03 17.30
N ALA A 120 51.90 13.82 17.38
CA ALA A 120 51.11 12.62 17.67
C ALA A 120 50.63 12.57 19.12
N THR A 121 51.42 13.06 20.08
CA THR A 121 51.04 13.16 21.50
C THR A 121 49.88 14.13 21.67
N PHE A 122 49.96 15.31 21.04
CA PHE A 122 48.88 16.30 21.05
C PHE A 122 47.55 15.68 20.57
N VAL A 123 47.56 15.02 19.42
CA VAL A 123 46.37 14.34 18.89
C VAL A 123 45.86 13.26 19.84
N GLN A 124 46.74 12.45 20.44
CA GLN A 124 46.35 11.39 21.38
C GLN A 124 45.74 11.94 22.68
N GLU A 125 46.23 13.07 23.20
CA GLU A 125 45.68 13.71 24.41
C GLU A 125 44.30 14.32 24.13
N VAL A 126 44.15 14.99 22.99
CA VAL A 126 42.85 15.50 22.55
C VAL A 126 41.88 14.34 22.32
N SER A 127 42.33 13.23 21.72
CA SER A 127 41.51 12.04 21.50
C SER A 127 41.05 11.43 22.82
N SER A 128 41.93 11.34 23.83
CA SER A 128 41.58 10.87 25.17
C SER A 128 40.42 11.68 25.76
N LYS A 129 40.49 13.02 25.69
CA LYS A 129 39.42 13.90 26.18
C LYS A 129 38.13 13.86 25.39
N ILE A 130 38.20 13.62 24.08
CA ILE A 130 37.01 13.44 23.24
C ILE A 130 36.35 12.10 23.51
N ASN A 131 37.14 11.03 23.63
CA ASN A 131 36.67 9.69 23.92
C ASN A 131 35.97 9.62 25.29
N GLU A 132 36.47 10.35 26.30
CA GLU A 132 35.81 10.52 27.61
C GLU A 132 34.41 11.16 27.52
N LYS A 133 34.18 12.07 26.56
CA LYS A 133 32.88 12.74 26.37
C LYS A 133 31.83 11.86 25.70
N GLY A 134 32.25 10.86 24.92
CA GLY A 134 31.37 9.86 24.32
C GLY A 134 30.46 10.34 23.16
N VAL A 135 30.67 11.56 22.63
CA VAL A 135 29.89 12.07 21.47
C VAL A 135 30.31 11.37 20.18
N TYR A 136 31.62 11.24 19.99
CA TYR A 136 32.28 10.39 19.01
C TYR A 136 33.61 9.96 19.62
N SER A 137 34.34 9.08 18.95
CA SER A 137 35.69 8.72 19.39
C SER A 137 36.64 8.70 18.22
N TYR A 138 37.93 8.89 18.50
CA TYR A 138 38.95 8.59 17.53
C TYR A 138 40.24 8.14 18.19
N ASP A 139 41.05 7.42 17.41
CA ASP A 139 42.35 6.95 17.83
C ASP A 139 43.35 6.99 16.67
N LEU A 140 44.57 7.41 16.99
CA LEU A 140 45.72 7.29 16.13
C LEU A 140 46.46 6.00 16.48
N LEU A 141 46.47 5.03 15.56
CA LEU A 141 46.97 3.68 15.82
C LEU A 141 48.01 3.28 14.77
N SER A 142 48.91 2.36 15.12
CA SER A 142 49.92 1.85 14.19
C SER A 142 50.30 0.42 14.51
N LYS A 143 50.70 -0.35 13.48
CA LYS A 143 51.39 -1.62 13.65
C LYS A 143 52.82 -1.43 14.19
N TRP A 144 53.41 -0.28 13.95
CA TRP A 144 54.76 0.11 14.39
C TRP A 144 54.68 1.18 15.48
N ASN A 145 53.79 0.98 16.44
CA ASN A 145 53.55 1.91 17.52
C ASN A 145 54.73 1.93 18.51
N ILE A 146 55.31 3.13 18.71
CA ILE A 146 56.24 3.40 19.81
C ILE A 146 55.49 3.29 21.14
N ASN A 147 54.38 4.04 21.26
CA ASN A 147 53.45 3.90 22.38
C ASN A 147 52.74 2.54 22.33
N LYS A 148 53.09 1.61 23.23
CA LYS A 148 52.56 0.24 23.25
C LYS A 148 51.04 0.15 23.36
N GLU A 149 50.38 1.17 23.92
CA GLU A 149 48.92 1.22 24.05
C GLU A 149 48.19 1.49 22.74
N LYS A 150 48.88 2.10 21.76
CA LYS A 150 48.35 2.54 20.46
C LYS A 150 48.64 1.55 19.32
N GLY A 151 48.79 0.27 19.66
CA GLY A 151 48.87 -0.83 18.71
C GLY A 151 47.51 -1.21 18.13
N LEU A 152 47.51 -1.97 17.03
CA LEU A 152 46.30 -2.52 16.43
C LEU A 152 45.79 -3.71 17.24
N LYS A 153 44.56 -3.65 17.74
CA LYS A 153 43.95 -4.66 18.63
C LYS A 153 42.82 -5.42 17.94
N THR A 154 41.97 -4.74 17.17
CA THR A 154 40.79 -5.34 16.53
C THR A 154 41.04 -5.75 15.09
N GLU A 155 40.22 -6.67 14.56
CA GLU A 155 40.32 -7.09 13.15
C GLU A 155 40.06 -5.93 12.19
N PHE A 156 39.12 -5.03 12.50
CA PHE A 156 38.91 -3.80 11.73
C PHE A 156 40.19 -2.95 11.64
N GLU A 157 40.92 -2.79 12.74
CA GLU A 157 42.16 -1.99 12.76
C GLU A 157 43.26 -2.62 11.89
N LYS A 158 43.40 -3.95 11.93
CA LYS A 158 44.35 -4.68 11.10
C LYS A 158 43.99 -4.58 9.62
N ASP A 159 42.71 -4.79 9.29
CA ASP A 159 42.20 -4.68 7.92
C ASP A 159 42.39 -3.27 7.36
N ALA A 160 41.97 -2.26 8.12
CA ALA A 160 42.10 -0.85 7.74
C ALA A 160 43.56 -0.48 7.50
N PHE A 161 44.45 -0.86 8.42
CA PHE A 161 45.88 -0.61 8.28
C PHE A 161 46.44 -1.27 7.03
N ASN A 162 46.17 -2.56 6.79
CA ASN A 162 46.68 -3.27 5.63
C ASN A 162 46.16 -2.66 4.31
N TYR A 163 44.86 -2.36 4.22
CA TYR A 163 44.23 -1.76 3.05
C TYR A 163 44.85 -0.40 2.70
N LEU A 164 45.01 0.47 3.70
CA LEU A 164 45.57 1.81 3.54
C LEU A 164 47.08 1.78 3.30
N PHE A 165 47.81 0.88 3.98
CA PHE A 165 49.24 0.69 3.79
C PHE A 165 49.57 0.19 2.38
N ASN A 166 48.77 -0.75 1.85
CA ASN A 166 48.90 -1.26 0.49
C ASN A 166 48.40 -0.29 -0.59
N LYS A 167 47.86 0.87 -0.18
CA LYS A 167 47.29 1.90 -1.07
C LYS A 167 46.16 1.37 -1.97
N GLU A 168 45.36 0.43 -1.45
CA GLU A 168 44.18 -0.11 -2.14
C GLU A 168 43.03 0.92 -2.24
N GLY A 169 43.10 1.97 -1.43
CA GLY A 169 42.23 3.13 -1.45
C GLY A 169 42.69 4.19 -0.46
N THR A 170 41.94 5.29 -0.36
CA THR A 170 42.26 6.43 0.53
C THR A 170 41.50 6.38 1.86
N VAL A 171 40.39 5.65 1.89
CA VAL A 171 39.48 5.53 3.04
C VAL A 171 39.09 4.07 3.19
N PHE A 172 39.09 3.59 4.44
CA PHE A 172 38.54 2.29 4.78
C PHE A 172 37.45 2.48 5.83
N SER A 173 36.22 2.02 5.57
CA SER A 173 35.13 2.19 6.52
C SER A 173 34.21 0.98 6.60
N ARG A 174 33.63 0.76 7.79
CA ARG A 174 32.63 -0.29 8.02
C ARG A 174 31.58 0.20 9.01
N PHE A 175 30.33 -0.14 8.73
CA PHE A 175 29.21 -0.02 9.67
C PHE A 175 29.19 -1.28 10.54
N MET A 176 29.50 -1.15 11.82
CA MET A 176 29.64 -2.30 12.71
C MET A 176 29.43 -1.93 14.18
N VAL A 177 29.23 -2.94 15.02
CA VAL A 177 29.18 -2.75 16.48
C VAL A 177 30.59 -2.46 17.00
N HIS A 178 30.73 -1.39 17.76
CA HIS A 178 31.94 -0.99 18.46
C HIS A 178 31.56 -0.51 19.87
N ASN A 179 32.18 -1.08 20.91
CA ASN A 179 31.89 -0.78 22.31
C ASN A 179 30.39 -0.87 22.68
N GLY A 180 29.69 -1.88 22.14
CA GLY A 180 28.25 -2.10 22.39
C GLY A 180 27.30 -1.15 21.65
N VAL A 181 27.84 -0.22 20.85
CA VAL A 181 27.07 0.76 20.06
C VAL A 181 27.29 0.49 18.58
N PHE A 182 26.23 0.56 17.79
CA PHE A 182 26.34 0.47 16.34
C PHE A 182 26.92 1.77 15.82
N SER A 183 28.06 1.68 15.13
CA SER A 183 28.88 2.83 14.75
C SER A 183 29.37 2.69 13.31
N LEU A 184 29.59 3.83 12.66
CA LEU A 184 30.50 3.88 11.52
C LEU A 184 31.93 3.94 12.08
N ARG A 185 32.78 2.99 11.71
CA ARG A 185 34.22 3.10 11.90
C ARG A 185 34.84 3.53 10.57
N TYR A 186 35.55 4.65 10.58
CA TYR A 186 36.09 5.32 9.40
C TYR A 186 37.59 5.54 9.60
N ALA A 187 38.41 5.04 8.68
CA ALA A 187 39.87 5.06 8.80
C ALA A 187 40.53 5.73 7.60
N THR A 188 41.52 6.59 7.87
CA THR A 188 42.42 7.20 6.89
C THR A 188 43.87 6.91 7.24
N ALA A 189 44.74 6.96 6.23
CA ALA A 189 46.17 6.76 6.44
C ALA A 189 46.77 7.92 7.26
N ASP A 190 47.55 7.58 8.29
CA ASP A 190 48.45 8.54 8.93
C ASP A 190 49.82 8.43 8.26
N VAL A 191 50.22 9.48 7.56
CA VAL A 191 51.43 9.50 6.74
C VAL A 191 52.55 10.29 7.40
N ALA A 192 53.79 9.92 7.10
CA ALA A 192 54.98 10.66 7.49
C ALA A 192 55.04 12.01 6.76
N ALA A 193 54.28 13.01 7.22
CA ALA A 193 54.10 14.30 6.54
C ALA A 193 55.32 15.23 6.64
N ALA A 194 56.22 15.01 7.62
CA ALA A 194 57.39 15.84 7.84
C ALA A 194 58.65 15.01 8.12
N ALA A 195 59.81 15.57 7.77
CA ALA A 195 61.12 14.94 8.03
C ALA A 195 61.32 14.63 9.53
N GLY A 196 60.85 15.51 10.42
CA GLY A 196 60.90 15.26 11.87
C GLY A 196 60.13 14.02 12.32
N CYS A 197 59.05 13.63 11.62
CA CYS A 197 58.35 12.39 11.90
C CYS A 197 59.21 11.17 11.55
N VAL A 198 59.84 11.21 10.37
CA VAL A 198 60.74 10.15 9.88
C VAL A 198 61.96 10.02 10.80
N ASP A 199 62.64 11.14 11.09
CA ASP A 199 63.86 11.16 11.86
C ASP A 199 63.65 10.67 13.29
N CYS A 200 62.55 11.09 13.94
CA CYS A 200 62.21 10.61 15.28
C CYS A 200 61.95 9.10 15.26
N HIS A 201 61.06 8.62 14.38
CA HIS A 201 60.71 7.19 14.34
C HIS A 201 61.88 6.30 13.93
N ASN A 202 62.77 6.77 13.05
CA ASN A 202 63.92 5.97 12.60
C ASN A 202 65.04 5.90 13.65
N ASN A 203 65.13 6.86 14.58
CA ASN A 203 66.16 6.88 15.61
C ASN A 203 65.66 6.50 17.01
N HIS A 204 64.35 6.40 17.23
CA HIS A 204 63.78 6.10 18.54
C HIS A 204 63.99 4.61 18.90
N GLU A 205 64.62 4.33 20.06
CA GLU A 205 65.01 2.98 20.48
C GLU A 205 63.83 2.00 20.53
N GLU A 206 62.67 2.45 20.99
CA GLU A 206 61.46 1.62 21.06
C GLU A 206 60.67 1.48 19.76
N SER A 207 61.13 2.11 18.66
CA SER A 207 60.45 2.04 17.38
C SER A 207 60.55 0.64 16.77
N PRO A 208 59.43 -0.01 16.42
CA PRO A 208 59.48 -1.34 15.79
C PRO A 208 59.99 -1.32 14.33
N LYS A 209 60.13 -0.14 13.70
CA LYS A 209 60.54 0.05 12.30
C LYS A 209 61.40 1.31 12.17
N HIS A 210 62.52 1.22 11.45
CA HIS A 210 63.55 2.27 11.41
C HIS A 210 63.93 2.78 10.01
N ASP A 211 63.15 2.41 9.00
CA ASP A 211 63.39 2.71 7.59
C ASP A 211 62.20 3.46 6.97
N PHE A 212 61.47 4.24 7.76
CA PHE A 212 60.42 5.12 7.25
C PHE A 212 60.99 6.16 6.29
N LYS A 213 60.20 6.54 5.29
CA LYS A 213 60.45 7.63 4.36
C LYS A 213 59.31 8.63 4.41
N LEU A 214 59.56 9.83 3.88
CA LEU A 214 58.53 10.84 3.73
C LEU A 214 57.36 10.29 2.91
N ASN A 215 56.13 10.55 3.37
CA ASN A 215 54.87 10.03 2.82
C ASN A 215 54.63 8.53 2.97
N ASP A 216 55.47 7.80 3.72
CA ASP A 216 55.12 6.43 4.10
C ASP A 216 53.92 6.44 5.04
N VAL A 217 53.05 5.44 4.90
CA VAL A 217 51.96 5.21 5.85
C VAL A 217 52.58 4.69 7.14
N MET A 218 52.53 5.50 8.20
CA MET A 218 53.07 5.18 9.51
C MET A 218 52.00 4.56 10.42
N GLY A 219 50.73 4.90 10.18
CA GLY A 219 49.62 4.50 11.01
C GLY A 219 48.28 4.69 10.32
N VAL A 220 47.23 4.64 11.12
CA VAL A 220 45.85 4.95 10.71
C VAL A 220 45.21 5.84 11.76
N LEU A 221 44.50 6.86 11.29
CA LEU A 221 43.55 7.61 12.10
C LEU A 221 42.18 6.96 11.94
N ILE A 222 41.60 6.48 13.04
CA ILE A 222 40.28 5.85 13.04
C ILE A 222 39.33 6.75 13.80
N VAL A 223 38.29 7.24 13.13
CA VAL A 223 37.16 7.97 13.70
C VAL A 223 35.97 7.03 13.79
N ASN A 224 35.33 6.97 14.96
CA ASN A 224 34.10 6.21 15.18
C ASN A 224 32.93 7.16 15.45
N ILE A 225 31.92 7.12 14.58
CA ILE A 225 30.68 7.89 14.72
C ILE A 225 29.58 6.95 15.23
N PRO A 226 29.08 7.13 16.47
CA PRO A 226 27.98 6.33 16.97
C PRO A 226 26.70 6.67 16.21
N ILE A 227 25.96 5.65 15.79
CA ILE A 227 24.68 5.77 15.06
C ILE A 227 23.52 5.45 16.00
N GLY A 228 23.66 4.43 16.84
CA GLY A 228 22.62 4.04 17.78
C GLY A 228 22.85 2.65 18.40
N THR A 229 21.79 2.11 19.00
CA THR A 229 21.87 0.80 19.66
C THR A 229 21.96 -0.34 18.65
N ALA A 230 22.82 -1.31 18.99
CA ALA A 230 22.93 -2.55 18.23
C ALA A 230 21.70 -3.43 18.52
N SER A 231 20.77 -3.49 17.58
CA SER A 231 19.67 -4.47 17.58
C SER A 231 19.79 -5.37 16.36
N PRO A 232 19.18 -6.57 16.36
CA PRO A 232 19.15 -7.42 15.16
C PRO A 232 18.61 -6.68 13.93
N ALA A 233 17.62 -5.80 14.09
CA ALA A 233 17.08 -4.99 13.00
C ALA A 233 18.07 -3.96 12.48
N THR A 234 18.78 -3.25 13.37
CA THR A 234 19.81 -2.27 12.98
C THR A 234 20.99 -2.96 12.30
N ILE A 235 21.41 -4.13 12.81
CA ILE A 235 22.48 -4.92 12.21
C ILE A 235 22.08 -5.39 10.81
N ALA A 236 20.87 -5.93 10.64
CA ALA A 236 20.38 -6.35 9.33
C ALA A 236 20.30 -5.18 8.33
N PHE A 237 19.80 -4.02 8.78
CA PHE A 237 19.69 -2.81 7.97
C PHE A 237 21.03 -2.32 7.41
N PHE A 238 22.10 -2.38 8.21
CA PHE A 238 23.42 -1.93 7.76
C PHE A 238 24.30 -3.03 7.17
N ALA A 239 23.97 -4.31 7.41
CA ALA A 239 24.62 -5.46 6.79
C ALA A 239 24.26 -5.62 5.32
N ASP A 240 23.13 -5.07 4.88
CA ASP A 240 22.84 -4.90 3.46
C ASP A 240 23.87 -3.95 2.85
N THR A 241 24.73 -4.50 2.00
CA THR A 241 25.79 -3.76 1.30
C THR A 241 25.23 -2.77 0.28
N GLY A 242 23.92 -2.82 -0.01
CA GLY A 242 23.28 -1.99 -1.04
C GLY A 242 23.60 -2.48 -2.46
N ASP A 243 24.14 -3.68 -2.60
CA ASP A 243 24.39 -4.33 -3.91
C ASP A 243 23.09 -4.84 -4.55
N GLY A 244 22.00 -4.90 -3.77
CA GLY A 244 20.66 -5.16 -4.27
C GLY A 244 20.15 -4.00 -5.13
N LYS A 245 19.42 -4.32 -6.22
CA LYS A 245 18.78 -3.28 -7.03
C LYS A 245 17.75 -2.54 -6.18
N LEU A 246 17.88 -1.22 -6.08
CA LEU A 246 16.94 -0.34 -5.36
C LEU A 246 15.49 -0.69 -5.75
N GLY A 247 14.68 -1.01 -4.77
CA GLY A 247 13.24 -1.25 -4.91
C GLY A 247 12.81 -2.63 -5.35
N GLU A 248 13.73 -3.56 -5.65
CA GLU A 248 13.42 -4.86 -6.28
C GLU A 248 12.32 -5.63 -5.54
N ASN A 249 12.35 -5.62 -4.21
CA ASN A 249 11.40 -6.33 -3.36
C ASN A 249 10.37 -5.43 -2.67
N THR A 250 10.31 -4.14 -3.02
CA THR A 250 9.43 -3.15 -2.37
C THR A 250 8.63 -2.34 -3.41
N PHE A 251 9.02 -1.10 -3.70
CA PHE A 251 8.31 -0.16 -4.54
C PHE A 251 8.22 -0.63 -5.99
N LEU A 252 9.16 -1.42 -6.52
CA LEU A 252 9.06 -1.94 -7.89
C LEU A 252 7.92 -2.96 -8.03
N LYS A 253 7.61 -3.74 -6.98
CA LYS A 253 6.42 -4.61 -6.96
C LYS A 253 5.15 -3.76 -6.98
N THR A 254 5.08 -2.73 -6.13
CA THR A 254 3.93 -1.81 -6.09
C THR A 254 3.74 -1.10 -7.44
N LYS A 255 4.82 -0.64 -8.06
CA LYS A 255 4.80 -0.06 -9.41
C LYS A 255 4.26 -1.04 -10.44
N LYS A 256 4.74 -2.29 -10.46
CA LYS A 256 4.26 -3.30 -11.40
C LYS A 256 2.75 -3.56 -11.28
N VAL A 257 2.24 -3.63 -10.05
CA VAL A 257 0.80 -3.78 -9.78
C VAL A 257 0.02 -2.55 -10.27
N PHE A 258 0.53 -1.34 -10.01
CA PHE A 258 -0.06 -0.10 -10.52
C PHE A 258 -0.10 -0.09 -12.05
N ASP A 259 1.04 -0.28 -12.71
CA ASP A 259 1.17 -0.26 -14.17
C ASP A 259 0.22 -1.25 -14.84
N THR A 260 0.24 -2.51 -14.38
CA THR A 260 -0.61 -3.58 -14.93
C THR A 260 -2.09 -3.25 -14.78
N THR A 261 -2.48 -2.68 -13.64
CA THR A 261 -3.88 -2.30 -13.41
C THR A 261 -4.29 -1.09 -14.24
N LEU A 262 -3.42 -0.07 -14.37
CA LEU A 262 -3.69 1.12 -15.18
C LEU A 262 -3.81 0.78 -16.67
N GLU A 263 -2.95 -0.11 -17.18
CA GLU A 263 -3.05 -0.63 -18.54
C GLU A 263 -4.36 -1.39 -18.76
N ALA A 264 -4.75 -2.25 -17.82
CA ALA A 264 -6.02 -2.97 -17.89
C ALA A 264 -7.25 -2.03 -17.78
N LEU A 265 -7.16 -0.93 -17.03
CA LEU A 265 -8.22 0.09 -16.95
C LEU A 265 -8.37 0.87 -18.27
N LEU A 266 -7.26 1.12 -18.99
CA LEU A 266 -7.23 1.83 -20.27
C LEU A 266 -7.65 0.94 -21.45
N GLY A 267 -7.09 -0.26 -21.56
CA GLY A 267 -7.24 -1.13 -22.72
C GLY A 267 -8.13 -2.35 -22.52
N GLY A 268 -8.59 -2.60 -21.29
CA GLY A 268 -9.12 -3.90 -20.90
C GLY A 268 -8.00 -4.95 -20.75
N GLY A 269 -8.33 -6.12 -20.22
CA GLY A 269 -7.35 -7.20 -20.00
C GLY A 269 -7.31 -7.68 -18.56
N GLN A 270 -6.18 -8.25 -18.13
CA GLN A 270 -6.04 -8.82 -16.80
C GLN A 270 -5.51 -7.78 -15.81
N ALA A 271 -6.23 -7.58 -14.70
CA ALA A 271 -5.82 -6.72 -13.59
C ALA A 271 -5.59 -7.54 -12.31
N PRO A 272 -4.48 -7.34 -11.60
CA PRO A 272 -4.18 -8.08 -10.36
C PRO A 272 -5.09 -7.68 -9.20
N LEU A 273 -5.53 -8.67 -8.42
CA LEU A 273 -6.37 -8.49 -7.22
C LEU A 273 -5.55 -8.41 -5.93
N ASP A 274 -4.28 -8.82 -5.96
CA ASP A 274 -3.35 -8.79 -4.81
C ASP A 274 -2.00 -8.18 -5.23
N LEU A 275 -1.13 -7.89 -4.25
CA LEU A 275 0.18 -7.28 -4.51
C LEU A 275 1.21 -8.26 -5.09
N GLU A 276 1.06 -9.55 -4.77
CA GLU A 276 1.96 -10.60 -5.28
C GLU A 276 1.60 -10.99 -6.73
N MET A 277 0.50 -10.44 -7.26
CA MET A 277 -0.03 -10.73 -8.59
C MET A 277 -0.32 -12.23 -8.78
N ASN A 278 -0.85 -12.88 -7.75
CA ASN A 278 -1.24 -14.30 -7.82
C ASN A 278 -2.66 -14.49 -8.36
N ASN A 279 -3.55 -13.54 -8.10
CA ASN A 279 -4.94 -13.56 -8.52
C ASN A 279 -5.22 -12.40 -9.46
N PHE A 280 -6.02 -12.66 -10.50
CA PHE A 280 -6.40 -11.67 -11.51
C PHE A 280 -7.91 -11.65 -11.73
N THR A 281 -8.40 -10.50 -12.18
CA THR A 281 -9.72 -10.36 -12.79
C THR A 281 -9.58 -9.77 -14.18
N LYS A 282 -10.52 -10.09 -15.07
CA LYS A 282 -10.56 -9.54 -16.41
C LYS A 282 -11.41 -8.27 -16.41
N LEU A 283 -10.84 -7.16 -16.85
CA LEU A 283 -11.53 -5.89 -17.01
C LEU A 283 -11.98 -5.67 -18.46
N PRO A 284 -13.19 -5.10 -18.66
CA PRO A 284 -13.59 -4.63 -19.97
C PRO A 284 -12.79 -3.38 -20.38
N PRO A 285 -12.63 -3.11 -21.69
CA PRO A 285 -12.05 -1.86 -22.15
C PRO A 285 -12.95 -0.68 -21.79
N VAL A 286 -12.36 0.44 -21.39
CA VAL A 286 -13.12 1.67 -21.13
C VAL A 286 -13.59 2.29 -22.44
N THR A 287 -14.87 2.64 -22.51
CA THR A 287 -15.52 3.24 -23.69
C THR A 287 -15.78 4.73 -23.52
N ASP A 288 -15.90 5.20 -22.28
CA ASP A 288 -16.13 6.62 -21.97
C ASP A 288 -14.86 7.44 -22.24
N GLN A 289 -14.96 8.36 -23.22
CA GLN A 289 -13.84 9.19 -23.66
C GLN A 289 -13.32 10.14 -22.57
N ALA A 290 -14.18 10.61 -21.66
CA ALA A 290 -13.77 11.47 -20.55
C ALA A 290 -12.97 10.69 -19.51
N ILE A 291 -13.30 9.42 -19.27
CA ILE A 291 -12.53 8.52 -18.42
C ILE A 291 -11.19 8.18 -19.08
N VAL A 292 -11.19 7.80 -20.37
CA VAL A 292 -9.96 7.55 -21.15
C VAL A 292 -9.00 8.74 -21.06
N SER A 293 -9.51 9.95 -21.31
CA SER A 293 -8.69 11.16 -21.24
C SER A 293 -8.08 11.36 -19.85
N LYS A 294 -8.85 11.12 -18.78
CA LYS A 294 -8.36 11.29 -17.41
C LYS A 294 -7.31 10.23 -17.05
N LEU A 295 -7.54 8.96 -17.42
CA LEU A 295 -6.57 7.88 -17.20
C LEU A 295 -5.26 8.10 -17.98
N ASN A 296 -5.31 8.65 -19.18
CA ASN A 296 -4.10 9.05 -19.91
C ASN A 296 -3.34 10.18 -19.19
N THR A 297 -4.05 11.14 -18.57
CA THR A 297 -3.41 12.13 -17.70
C THR A 297 -2.77 11.48 -16.47
N VAL A 298 -3.44 10.51 -15.84
CA VAL A 298 -2.86 9.73 -14.73
C VAL A 298 -1.59 9.03 -15.18
N LYS A 299 -1.59 8.38 -16.35
CA LYS A 299 -0.43 7.71 -16.92
C LYS A 299 0.77 8.66 -17.09
N ALA A 300 0.54 9.83 -17.70
CA ALA A 300 1.59 10.83 -17.88
C ALA A 300 2.15 11.37 -16.55
N LEU A 301 1.27 11.66 -15.58
CA LEU A 301 1.69 12.10 -14.24
C LEU A 301 2.42 10.99 -13.48
N TRP A 302 2.02 9.74 -13.65
CA TRP A 302 2.67 8.59 -13.06
C TRP A 302 4.07 8.36 -13.63
N GLU A 303 4.26 8.47 -14.94
CA GLU A 303 5.58 8.45 -15.58
C GLU A 303 6.47 9.59 -15.05
N ALA A 304 5.94 10.82 -15.02
CA ALA A 304 6.66 11.96 -14.45
C ALA A 304 7.02 11.75 -12.97
N THR A 305 6.13 11.16 -12.17
CA THR A 305 6.39 10.86 -10.75
C THR A 305 7.54 9.89 -10.58
N GLN A 306 7.63 8.86 -11.43
CA GLN A 306 8.74 7.91 -11.41
C GLN A 306 10.07 8.62 -11.73
N THR A 307 10.08 9.48 -12.75
CA THR A 307 11.26 10.28 -13.08
C THR A 307 11.68 11.20 -11.94
N GLU A 308 10.75 11.86 -11.25
CA GLU A 308 11.10 12.72 -10.11
C GLU A 308 11.64 11.94 -8.90
N LEU A 309 11.12 10.74 -8.65
CA LEU A 309 11.64 9.85 -7.59
C LEU A 309 13.02 9.27 -7.95
N GLU A 310 13.24 8.93 -9.22
CA GLU A 310 14.55 8.52 -9.70
C GLU A 310 15.57 9.66 -9.58
N LYS A 311 15.20 10.90 -9.91
CA LYS A 311 16.06 12.06 -9.65
C LYS A 311 16.40 12.17 -8.16
N LEU A 312 15.40 12.05 -7.27
CA LEU A 312 15.60 12.14 -5.83
C LEU A 312 16.64 11.11 -5.32
N SER A 313 16.68 9.89 -5.86
CA SER A 313 17.67 8.88 -5.44
C SER A 313 19.11 9.17 -5.90
N HIS A 314 19.30 10.08 -6.86
CA HIS A 314 20.62 10.46 -7.38
C HIS A 314 21.13 11.79 -6.82
N VAL A 315 20.29 12.56 -6.14
CA VAL A 315 20.69 13.82 -5.50
C VAL A 315 21.43 13.53 -4.20
N GLU A 316 22.48 14.30 -3.93
CA GLU A 316 23.28 14.17 -2.70
C GLU A 316 22.39 14.27 -1.46
N PRO A 317 22.34 13.25 -0.59
CA PRO A 317 21.47 13.25 0.58
C PRO A 317 21.70 14.44 1.51
N ASN A 318 20.63 14.98 2.08
CA ASN A 318 20.65 16.13 3.01
C ASN A 318 21.17 17.46 2.45
N SER A 319 21.37 17.57 1.13
CA SER A 319 21.66 18.84 0.45
C SER A 319 20.40 19.72 0.31
N ALA A 320 20.58 21.00 -0.03
CA ALA A 320 19.45 21.89 -0.34
C ALA A 320 18.68 21.39 -1.58
N GLU A 321 19.41 20.85 -2.56
CA GLU A 321 18.91 20.24 -3.77
C GLU A 321 18.07 19.00 -3.45
N TYR A 322 18.45 18.22 -2.43
CA TYR A 322 17.69 17.06 -1.98
C TYR A 322 16.31 17.45 -1.47
N ILE A 323 16.22 18.55 -0.71
CA ILE A 323 14.95 19.07 -0.21
C ILE A 323 14.05 19.48 -1.38
N VAL A 324 14.60 20.18 -2.37
CA VAL A 324 13.86 20.61 -3.57
C VAL A 324 13.38 19.40 -4.38
N ALA A 325 14.24 18.40 -4.58
CA ALA A 325 13.88 17.17 -5.27
C ALA A 325 12.78 16.40 -4.54
N TYR A 326 12.86 16.30 -3.21
CA TYR A 326 11.83 15.66 -2.39
C TYR A 326 10.48 16.36 -2.50
N VAL A 327 10.45 17.69 -2.37
CA VAL A 327 9.22 18.48 -2.49
C VAL A 327 8.61 18.34 -3.89
N THR A 328 9.45 18.30 -4.93
CA THR A 328 9.02 18.11 -6.32
C THR A 328 8.40 16.73 -6.52
N ALA A 329 9.07 15.66 -6.06
CA ALA A 329 8.55 14.29 -6.10
C ALA A 329 7.24 14.15 -5.30
N TYR A 330 7.16 14.75 -4.12
CA TYR A 330 5.97 14.77 -3.27
C TYR A 330 4.78 15.48 -3.95
N LYS A 331 5.03 16.63 -4.61
CA LYS A 331 4.01 17.32 -5.38
C LYS A 331 3.54 16.49 -6.57
N SER A 332 4.47 15.82 -7.25
CA SER A 332 4.20 14.97 -8.41
C SER A 332 3.31 13.77 -8.04
N ILE A 333 3.64 13.03 -6.97
CA ILE A 333 2.82 11.89 -6.53
C ILE A 333 1.42 12.32 -6.09
N ASN A 334 1.29 13.46 -5.40
CA ASN A 334 -0.02 13.97 -5.00
C ASN A 334 -0.87 14.40 -6.20
N ALA A 335 -0.26 15.00 -7.22
CA ALA A 335 -0.95 15.31 -8.47
C ALA A 335 -1.45 14.02 -9.15
N THR A 336 -0.63 12.98 -9.20
CA THR A 336 -1.02 11.65 -9.74
C THR A 336 -2.18 11.05 -8.94
N MET A 337 -2.07 11.02 -7.61
CA MET A 337 -3.13 10.50 -6.72
C MET A 337 -4.45 11.27 -6.90
N ASN A 338 -4.41 12.60 -6.88
CA ASN A 338 -5.61 13.42 -7.03
C ASN A 338 -6.28 13.20 -8.39
N THR A 339 -5.48 13.16 -9.46
CA THR A 339 -5.99 12.90 -10.82
C THR A 339 -6.58 11.48 -10.92
N MET A 340 -5.98 10.50 -10.25
CA MET A 340 -6.52 9.15 -10.18
C MET A 340 -7.85 9.11 -9.42
N ASN A 341 -7.95 9.81 -8.28
CA ASN A 341 -9.20 9.92 -7.54
C ASN A 341 -10.31 10.59 -8.37
N GLU A 342 -9.98 11.60 -9.18
CA GLU A 342 -10.92 12.19 -10.13
C GLU A 342 -11.38 11.19 -11.21
N ALA A 343 -10.49 10.31 -11.68
CA ALA A 343 -10.87 9.22 -12.59
C ALA A 343 -11.83 8.22 -11.92
N VAL A 344 -11.56 7.86 -10.66
CA VAL A 344 -12.41 6.98 -9.84
C VAL A 344 -13.80 7.59 -9.66
N SER A 345 -13.89 8.89 -9.35
CA SER A 345 -15.18 9.57 -9.22
C SER A 345 -15.99 9.56 -10.52
N LYS A 346 -15.35 9.56 -11.69
CA LYS A 346 -16.06 9.39 -12.97
C LYS A 346 -16.60 7.98 -13.15
N TYR A 347 -15.84 6.94 -12.78
CA TYR A 347 -16.35 5.57 -12.77
C TYR A 347 -17.54 5.41 -11.81
N GLN A 348 -17.45 6.01 -10.61
CA GLN A 348 -18.54 6.00 -9.63
C GLN A 348 -19.80 6.69 -10.17
N ALA A 349 -19.67 7.88 -10.75
CA ALA A 349 -20.80 8.61 -11.32
C ALA A 349 -21.49 7.83 -12.45
N ASN A 350 -20.72 7.16 -13.33
CA ASN A 350 -21.28 6.32 -14.38
C ASN A 350 -22.05 5.13 -13.81
N ALA A 351 -21.48 4.44 -12.81
CA ALA A 351 -22.13 3.31 -12.14
C ALA A 351 -23.41 3.74 -11.39
N GLU A 352 -23.40 4.92 -10.75
CA GLU A 352 -24.58 5.50 -10.08
C GLU A 352 -25.69 5.86 -11.08
N GLN A 353 -25.33 6.41 -12.24
CA GLN A 353 -26.30 6.73 -13.30
C GLN A 353 -26.97 5.45 -13.83
N GLN A 354 -26.20 4.39 -14.10
CA GLN A 354 -26.75 3.10 -14.52
C GLN A 354 -27.62 2.46 -13.43
N MET A 355 -27.23 2.56 -12.15
CA MET A 355 -28.04 2.11 -11.03
C MET A 355 -29.38 2.84 -10.95
N SER A 356 -29.38 4.17 -11.12
CA SER A 356 -30.61 4.96 -11.13
C SER A 356 -31.54 4.56 -12.29
N MET A 357 -30.98 4.36 -13.48
CA MET A 357 -31.72 3.90 -14.64
C MET A 357 -32.34 2.51 -14.42
N LEU A 358 -31.61 1.58 -13.80
CA LEU A 358 -32.12 0.25 -13.45
C LEU A 358 -33.31 0.32 -12.48
N LEU A 359 -33.23 1.15 -11.43
CA LEU A 359 -34.32 1.32 -10.47
C LEU A 359 -35.59 1.85 -11.16
N TRP A 360 -35.44 2.79 -12.08
CA TRP A 360 -36.55 3.29 -12.88
C TRP A 360 -37.17 2.21 -13.77
N ILE A 361 -36.36 1.40 -14.46
CA ILE A 361 -36.85 0.30 -15.31
C ILE A 361 -37.55 -0.77 -14.49
N GLN A 362 -36.99 -1.14 -13.33
CA GLN A 362 -37.62 -2.08 -12.41
C GLN A 362 -38.97 -1.52 -11.91
N GLY A 363 -39.01 -0.26 -11.49
CA GLY A 363 -40.24 0.41 -11.09
C GLY A 363 -41.31 0.40 -12.19
N ALA A 364 -40.90 0.68 -13.44
CA ALA A 364 -41.79 0.63 -14.60
C ALA A 364 -42.30 -0.80 -14.88
N SER A 365 -41.44 -1.81 -14.77
CA SER A 365 -41.83 -3.22 -14.97
C SER A 365 -42.82 -3.71 -13.91
N VAL A 366 -42.59 -3.36 -12.63
CA VAL A 366 -43.49 -3.70 -11.53
C VAL A 366 -44.82 -2.97 -11.71
N GLY A 367 -44.78 -1.69 -12.08
CA GLY A 367 -45.97 -0.91 -12.42
C GLY A 367 -46.80 -1.54 -13.54
N LEU A 368 -46.14 -2.00 -14.61
CA LEU A 368 -46.80 -2.69 -15.73
C LEU A 368 -47.44 -4.01 -15.27
N VAL A 369 -46.74 -4.81 -14.47
CA VAL A 369 -47.27 -6.08 -13.93
C VAL A 369 -48.51 -5.82 -13.07
N CYS A 370 -48.46 -4.84 -12.16
CA CYS A 370 -49.60 -4.42 -11.35
C CYS A 370 -50.78 -3.95 -12.21
N LEU A 371 -50.51 -3.22 -13.29
CA LEU A 371 -51.52 -2.76 -14.24
C LEU A 371 -52.18 -3.94 -14.96
N VAL A 372 -51.40 -4.91 -15.45
CA VAL A 372 -51.93 -6.13 -16.11
C VAL A 372 -52.80 -6.94 -15.15
N ILE A 373 -52.38 -7.11 -13.89
CA ILE A 373 -53.18 -7.80 -12.87
C ILE A 373 -54.47 -7.02 -12.59
N GLY A 374 -54.39 -5.70 -12.42
CA GLY A 374 -55.54 -4.83 -12.17
C GLY A 374 -56.57 -4.86 -13.32
N LEU A 375 -56.11 -4.74 -14.57
CA LEU A 375 -56.95 -4.89 -15.76
C LEU A 375 -57.53 -6.32 -15.84
N GLY A 376 -56.71 -7.33 -15.55
CA GLY A 376 -57.12 -8.72 -15.43
C GLY A 376 -58.31 -8.90 -14.48
N TRP A 377 -58.22 -8.28 -13.31
CA TRP A 377 -59.27 -8.31 -12.31
C TRP A 377 -60.56 -7.62 -12.80
N ILE A 378 -60.44 -6.41 -13.35
CA ILE A 378 -61.58 -5.61 -13.79
C ILE A 378 -62.31 -6.26 -14.97
N PHE A 379 -61.57 -6.73 -15.98
CA PHE A 379 -62.16 -7.25 -17.22
C PHE A 379 -62.51 -8.73 -17.19
N PHE A 380 -61.91 -9.53 -16.29
CA PHE A 380 -62.12 -10.98 -16.26
C PHE A 380 -62.66 -11.47 -14.93
N ALA A 381 -61.96 -11.22 -13.81
CA ALA A 381 -62.37 -11.75 -12.52
C ALA A 381 -63.76 -11.21 -12.14
N ARG A 382 -63.97 -9.89 -12.28
CA ARG A 382 -65.23 -9.24 -11.90
C ARG A 382 -66.43 -9.73 -12.73
N PRO A 383 -66.38 -9.78 -14.08
CA PRO A 383 -67.49 -10.34 -14.87
C PRO A 383 -67.73 -11.83 -14.63
N LEU A 384 -66.67 -12.62 -14.46
CA LEU A 384 -66.80 -14.06 -14.19
C LEU A 384 -67.46 -14.32 -12.84
N ILE A 385 -67.05 -13.58 -11.79
CA ILE A 385 -67.67 -13.66 -10.46
C ILE A 385 -69.14 -13.26 -10.54
N ASN A 386 -69.48 -12.19 -11.27
CA ASN A 386 -70.86 -11.75 -11.43
C ASN A 386 -71.71 -12.79 -12.18
N PHE A 387 -71.17 -13.38 -13.26
CA PHE A 387 -71.84 -14.43 -14.00
C PHE A 387 -72.05 -15.70 -13.17
N LEU A 388 -71.04 -16.14 -12.42
CA LEU A 388 -71.15 -17.27 -11.49
C LEU A 388 -72.19 -16.99 -10.40
N LYS A 389 -72.22 -15.77 -9.85
CA LYS A 389 -73.27 -15.36 -8.89
C LYS A 389 -74.65 -15.47 -9.50
N GLU A 390 -74.85 -14.98 -10.73
CA GLU A 390 -76.15 -15.05 -11.41
C GLU A 390 -76.59 -16.49 -11.70
N LEU A 391 -75.65 -17.35 -12.12
CA LEU A 391 -75.88 -18.79 -12.31
C LEU A 391 -76.28 -19.46 -10.99
N VAL A 392 -75.57 -19.19 -9.90
CA VAL A 392 -75.89 -19.71 -8.57
C VAL A 392 -77.26 -19.25 -8.14
N THR A 393 -77.61 -17.96 -8.31
CA THR A 393 -78.95 -17.44 -7.99
C THR A 393 -80.03 -18.16 -8.80
N LYS A 394 -79.87 -18.32 -10.12
CA LYS A 394 -80.82 -19.03 -10.99
C LYS A 394 -80.96 -20.51 -10.62
N LEU A 395 -79.86 -21.17 -10.26
CA LEU A 395 -79.86 -22.56 -9.77
C LEU A 395 -80.58 -22.68 -8.43
N THR A 396 -80.34 -21.76 -7.50
CA THR A 396 -81.05 -21.71 -6.21
C THR A 396 -82.54 -21.46 -6.40
N GLU A 397 -82.91 -20.54 -7.29
CA GLU A 397 -84.32 -20.25 -7.58
C GLU A 397 -85.01 -21.42 -8.29
N GLY A 398 -84.34 -22.04 -9.27
CA GLY A 398 -84.82 -23.28 -9.90
C GLY A 398 -84.97 -24.43 -8.88
N SER A 399 -84.02 -24.59 -7.96
CA SER A 399 -84.11 -25.57 -6.87
C SER A 399 -85.31 -25.28 -5.95
N ASN A 400 -85.56 -24.02 -5.61
CA ASN A 400 -86.72 -23.63 -4.79
C ASN A 400 -88.04 -23.86 -5.54
N GLN A 401 -88.09 -23.59 -6.84
CA GLN A 401 -89.26 -23.87 -7.68
C GLN A 401 -89.55 -25.37 -7.77
N VAL A 402 -88.52 -26.20 -7.96
CA VAL A 402 -88.66 -27.67 -7.95
C VAL A 402 -89.11 -28.17 -6.58
N ALA A 403 -88.58 -27.61 -5.49
CA ALA A 403 -89.01 -27.94 -4.13
C ALA A 403 -90.47 -27.54 -3.87
N ALA A 404 -90.89 -26.36 -4.32
CA ALA A 404 -92.27 -25.88 -4.20
C ALA A 404 -93.25 -26.71 -5.02
N ALA A 405 -92.91 -27.05 -6.28
CA ALA A 405 -93.71 -27.92 -7.13
C ALA A 405 -93.82 -29.33 -6.54
N SER A 406 -92.71 -29.88 -6.01
CA SER A 406 -92.72 -31.16 -5.28
C SER A 406 -93.61 -31.09 -4.04
N GLY A 407 -93.60 -29.99 -3.31
CA GLY A 407 -94.49 -29.73 -2.17
C GLY A 407 -95.97 -29.67 -2.58
N GLN A 408 -96.31 -28.97 -3.67
CA GLN A 408 -97.67 -28.93 -4.21
C GLN A 408 -98.16 -30.29 -4.71
N ILE A 409 -97.30 -31.07 -5.37
CA ILE A 409 -97.60 -32.44 -5.78
C ILE A 409 -97.86 -33.30 -4.56
N SER A 410 -97.01 -33.25 -3.54
CA SER A 410 -97.19 -33.98 -2.28
C SER A 410 -98.51 -33.61 -1.59
N ALA A 411 -98.86 -32.32 -1.54
CA ALA A 411 -100.13 -31.85 -0.97
C ALA A 411 -101.35 -32.34 -1.78
N SER A 412 -101.26 -32.30 -3.11
CA SER A 412 -102.30 -32.82 -4.00
C SER A 412 -102.47 -34.34 -3.85
N SER A 413 -101.37 -35.08 -3.74
CA SER A 413 -101.39 -36.52 -3.47
C SER A 413 -102.02 -36.85 -2.10
N GLN A 414 -101.73 -36.07 -1.05
CA GLN A 414 -102.40 -36.23 0.25
C GLN A 414 -103.90 -35.92 0.17
N SER A 415 -104.30 -34.85 -0.52
CA SER A 415 -105.71 -34.51 -0.74
C SER A 415 -106.45 -35.60 -1.51
N LEU A 416 -105.85 -36.16 -2.57
CA LEU A 416 -106.40 -37.29 -3.33
C LEU A 416 -106.53 -38.54 -2.46
N ALA A 417 -105.52 -38.86 -1.63
CA ALA A 417 -105.59 -39.99 -0.70
C ALA A 417 -106.67 -39.80 0.38
N GLN A 418 -106.88 -38.56 0.83
CA GLN A 418 -107.95 -38.22 1.76
C GLN A 418 -109.33 -38.31 1.09
N CYS A 419 -109.48 -37.81 -0.13
CA CYS A 419 -110.71 -37.90 -0.90
C CYS A 419 -111.04 -39.36 -1.27
N SER A 420 -110.05 -40.19 -1.62
CA SER A 420 -110.26 -41.62 -1.85
C SER A 420 -110.64 -42.35 -0.55
N SER A 421 -110.07 -41.95 0.59
CA SER A 421 -110.45 -42.48 1.90
C SER A 421 -111.86 -42.07 2.29
N GLU A 422 -112.28 -40.83 2.01
CA GLU A 422 -113.63 -40.34 2.22
C GLU A 422 -114.64 -41.03 1.30
N GLN A 423 -114.33 -41.21 0.01
CA GLN A 423 -115.15 -42.01 -0.91
C GLN A 423 -115.25 -43.46 -0.44
N ALA A 424 -114.15 -44.10 -0.04
CA ALA A 424 -114.20 -45.44 0.53
C ALA A 424 -115.07 -45.50 1.81
N SER A 425 -115.05 -44.43 2.63
CA SER A 425 -115.93 -44.30 3.80
C SER A 425 -117.40 -44.07 3.44
N SER A 426 -117.68 -43.34 2.35
CA SER A 426 -119.03 -43.06 1.87
C SER A 426 -119.64 -44.30 1.20
N TRP A 427 -118.85 -45.04 0.42
CA TRP A 427 -119.19 -46.37 -0.09
C TRP A 427 -119.48 -47.36 1.04
N LYS A 428 -118.67 -47.38 2.12
CA LYS A 428 -118.97 -48.17 3.33
C LYS A 428 -120.27 -47.74 4.01
N ARG A 429 -120.61 -46.44 4.01
CA ARG A 429 -121.88 -45.93 4.55
C ARG A 429 -123.10 -46.29 3.68
N LEU A 430 -122.97 -46.23 2.35
CA LEU A 430 -124.00 -46.64 1.39
C LEU A 430 -124.25 -48.15 1.45
N LEU A 431 -123.20 -48.97 1.51
CA LEU A 431 -123.31 -50.43 1.71
C LEU A 431 -123.97 -50.79 3.05
N ARG A 432 -123.77 -50.00 4.12
CA ARG A 432 -124.48 -50.19 5.39
C ARG A 432 -125.96 -49.79 5.32
N ARG A 433 -126.31 -48.80 4.50
CA ARG A 433 -127.71 -48.37 4.27
C ARG A 433 -128.48 -49.33 3.37
N TRP A 434 -127.83 -49.97 2.41
CA TRP A 434 -128.46 -50.96 1.52
C TRP A 434 -128.71 -52.32 2.21
N LYS A 435 -128.11 -52.55 3.39
CA LYS A 435 -128.23 -53.78 4.20
C LYS A 435 -129.23 -53.69 5.36
N ARG A 436 -130.14 -52.69 5.37
CA ARG A 436 -131.19 -52.55 6.39
C ARG A 436 -132.54 -52.28 5.76
#